data_AF-A8RWJ4-F1
#
_entry.id   AF-A8RWJ4-F1
#
_cell.length_a   1.000
_cell.length_b   1.000
_cell.length_c   1.000
_cell.angle_alpha   90.00
_cell.angle_beta   90.00
_cell.angle_gamma   90.00
#
_symmetry.space_group_name_H-M   'P 1'
#
loop_
_entity.id
_entity.type
_entity.pdbx_description
1 polymer ?
#
loop_
_entity_poly.entity_id
_entity_poly.type
_entity_poly.pdbx_seq_one_letter_code
_entity_poly.pdbx_strand_id
1 'polypeptide(L)'
;MKELVGDKFYTTLSEKYNELLLDYVLLSWDEDYHGAESHKKAVIEAILSILNTRHRVGNNIKHPLFYVHESDMRCIECDAGAFFYEDNRGRFNKGVSETPEKMKMNYWLAFSGPPYGIPYSKEDFRKINDSLFPILFRKDLEIFSWNDDFSNYFDDGKEWWGTALWSIYDKWMNRFVIIGASLTD
;
A
#
# COMPACT_ATOMS: atom_id res chain seq x y z
N MET A 1 11.50 -6.06 -14.20
CA MET A 1 11.03 -5.18 -13.13
C MET A 1 12.20 -4.75 -12.25
N LYS A 2 12.27 -3.47 -11.88
CA LYS A 2 13.22 -2.91 -10.91
C LYS A 2 12.59 -1.76 -10.14
N GLU A 3 13.08 -1.46 -8.93
CA GLU A 3 12.67 -0.27 -8.20
C GLU A 3 13.12 1.01 -8.90
N LEU A 4 12.22 2.00 -9.00
CA LEU A 4 12.48 3.31 -9.56
C LEU A 4 13.09 4.26 -8.52
N VAL A 5 14.22 3.87 -7.91
CA VAL A 5 14.86 4.60 -6.79
C VAL A 5 15.19 6.07 -7.07
N GLY A 6 15.35 6.46 -8.35
CA GLY A 6 15.60 7.83 -8.77
C GLY A 6 14.35 8.69 -8.97
N ASP A 7 13.14 8.16 -8.71
CA ASP A 7 11.91 8.92 -8.83
C ASP A 7 11.85 10.02 -7.75
N LYS A 8 11.58 11.26 -8.16
CA LYS A 8 11.43 12.44 -7.28
C LYS A 8 10.38 12.26 -6.19
N PHE A 9 9.47 11.31 -6.36
CA PHE A 9 8.49 10.95 -5.35
C PHE A 9 9.16 10.48 -4.06
N TYR A 10 10.22 9.68 -4.14
CA TYR A 10 10.95 9.22 -2.95
C TYR A 10 11.60 10.38 -2.19
N THR A 11 12.21 11.34 -2.90
CA THR A 11 12.74 12.57 -2.28
C THR A 11 11.63 13.37 -1.60
N THR A 12 10.46 13.48 -2.25
CA THR A 12 9.32 14.19 -1.68
C THR A 12 8.81 13.51 -0.40
N LEU A 13 8.75 12.17 -0.37
CA LEU A 13 8.41 11.42 0.83
C LEU A 13 9.42 11.67 1.95
N SER A 14 10.72 11.54 1.68
CA SER A 14 11.75 11.70 2.72
C SER A 14 11.86 13.13 3.27
N GLU A 15 11.58 14.14 2.46
CA GLU A 15 11.75 15.56 2.87
C GLU A 15 10.48 16.17 3.45
N LYS A 16 9.28 15.74 3.01
CA LYS A 16 8.01 16.38 3.38
C LYS A 16 7.03 15.46 4.11
N TYR A 17 7.18 14.15 3.93
CA TYR A 17 6.24 13.14 4.43
C TYR A 17 6.94 12.00 5.19
N ASN A 18 7.99 12.35 5.96
CA ASN A 18 8.87 11.40 6.66
C ASN A 18 8.24 10.75 7.91
N GLU A 19 7.10 11.23 8.39
CA GLU A 19 6.32 10.64 9.48
C GLU A 19 5.16 9.76 8.96
N LEU A 20 5.10 9.55 7.64
CA LEU A 20 4.04 8.76 7.03
C LEU A 20 4.30 7.26 7.27
N LEU A 21 3.38 6.59 7.97
CA LEU A 21 3.46 5.16 8.27
C LEU A 21 2.93 4.28 7.11
N LEU A 22 3.33 4.61 5.88
CA LEU A 22 2.99 3.86 4.67
C LEU A 22 4.25 3.57 3.87
N ASP A 23 4.41 2.31 3.46
CA ASP A 23 5.43 1.91 2.51
C ASP A 23 4.97 2.21 1.09
N TYR A 24 5.80 2.92 0.33
CA TYR A 24 5.62 3.08 -1.11
C TYR A 24 6.76 2.38 -1.86
N VAL A 25 6.42 1.61 -2.89
CA VAL A 25 7.38 0.96 -3.78
C VAL A 25 6.98 1.22 -5.23
N LEU A 26 7.81 1.92 -5.99
CA LEU A 26 7.61 2.21 -7.40
C LEU A 26 8.46 1.25 -8.23
N LEU A 27 7.84 0.53 -9.17
CA LEU A 27 8.47 -0.54 -9.92
C LEU A 27 8.30 -0.33 -11.43
N SER A 28 9.38 -0.42 -12.21
CA SER A 28 9.27 -0.51 -13.67
C SER A 28 8.60 -1.83 -14.06
N TRP A 29 7.76 -1.79 -15.08
CA TRP A 29 7.17 -2.99 -15.67
C TRP A 29 7.60 -3.13 -17.12
N ASP A 30 8.54 -4.03 -17.39
CA ASP A 30 9.13 -4.20 -18.73
C ASP A 30 8.66 -5.51 -19.40
N GLU A 31 7.56 -6.09 -18.89
CA GLU A 31 7.00 -7.36 -19.32
C GLU A 31 5.58 -7.17 -19.88
N ASP A 32 5.03 -8.20 -20.52
CA ASP A 32 3.62 -8.17 -20.92
C ASP A 32 2.72 -8.17 -19.69
N TYR A 33 1.72 -7.29 -19.69
CA TYR A 33 0.78 -7.14 -18.59
C TYR A 33 -0.34 -8.17 -18.67
N HIS A 34 -0.56 -8.90 -17.57
CA HIS A 34 -1.49 -10.03 -17.45
C HIS A 34 -2.46 -9.86 -16.27
N GLY A 35 -2.90 -8.64 -15.99
CA GLY A 35 -3.86 -8.35 -14.92
C GLY A 35 -3.36 -8.80 -13.55
N ALA A 36 -4.20 -9.50 -12.78
CA ALA A 36 -3.91 -9.94 -11.41
C ALA A 36 -2.58 -10.70 -11.25
N GLU A 37 -2.13 -11.46 -12.25
CA GLU A 37 -0.84 -12.18 -12.19
C GLU A 37 0.36 -11.22 -12.21
N SER A 38 0.28 -10.15 -13.01
CA SER A 38 1.30 -9.09 -13.01
C SER A 38 1.32 -8.33 -11.67
N HIS A 39 0.14 -8.05 -11.11
CA HIS A 39 0.03 -7.44 -9.79
C HIS A 39 0.63 -8.33 -8.69
N LYS A 40 0.34 -9.63 -8.73
CA LYS A 40 0.89 -10.62 -7.79
C LYS A 40 2.42 -10.60 -7.83
N LYS A 41 3.01 -10.65 -9.02
CA LYS A 41 4.46 -10.59 -9.23
C LYS A 41 5.05 -9.29 -8.67
N ALA A 42 4.40 -8.15 -8.89
CA ALA A 42 4.85 -6.86 -8.38
C ALA A 42 4.82 -6.79 -6.84
N VAL A 43 3.80 -7.36 -6.20
CA VAL A 43 3.72 -7.46 -4.74
C VAL A 43 4.82 -8.34 -4.16
N ILE A 44 5.05 -9.51 -4.77
CA ILE A 44 6.10 -10.44 -4.33
C ILE A 44 7.47 -9.74 -4.42
N GLU A 45 7.77 -9.08 -5.53
CA GLU A 45 9.03 -8.35 -5.71
C GLU A 45 9.18 -7.23 -4.69
N ALA A 46 8.12 -6.44 -4.46
CA ALA A 46 8.14 -5.36 -3.47
C ALA A 46 8.49 -5.89 -2.08
N ILE A 47 7.84 -6.96 -1.61
CA ILE A 47 8.08 -7.50 -0.27
C ILE A 47 9.45 -8.17 -0.17
N LEU A 48 9.77 -9.08 -1.08
CA LEU A 48 10.94 -9.94 -0.95
C LEU A 48 12.25 -9.22 -1.28
N SER A 49 12.26 -8.38 -2.32
CA SER A 49 13.49 -7.77 -2.85
C SER A 49 13.70 -6.35 -2.35
N ILE A 50 12.64 -5.60 -2.05
CA ILE A 50 12.74 -4.17 -1.74
C ILE A 50 12.54 -3.89 -0.27
N LEU A 51 11.38 -4.25 0.29
CA LEU A 51 11.07 -3.96 1.70
C LEU A 51 12.04 -4.66 2.66
N ASN A 52 12.54 -5.84 2.30
CA ASN A 52 13.62 -6.54 3.02
C ASN A 52 14.98 -5.80 3.06
N THR A 53 15.21 -4.84 2.16
CA THR A 53 16.46 -4.06 2.13
C THR A 53 16.35 -2.73 2.85
N ARG A 54 15.12 -2.30 3.18
CA ARG A 54 14.84 -1.04 3.88
C ARG A 54 15.00 -1.25 5.38
N HIS A 55 15.59 -0.25 6.05
CA HIS A 55 15.68 -0.25 7.51
C HIS A 55 14.32 0.13 8.10
N ARG A 56 13.74 -0.74 8.94
CA ARG A 56 12.52 -0.42 9.70
C ARG A 56 12.91 0.03 11.11
N VAL A 57 12.32 1.14 11.55
CA VAL A 57 12.29 1.49 12.98
C VAL A 57 11.20 0.59 13.57
N GLY A 58 11.58 -0.31 14.47
CA GLY A 58 10.70 -1.39 14.97
C GLY A 58 11.16 -2.77 14.49
N ASN A 59 12.00 -3.43 15.29
CA ASN A 59 12.46 -4.79 15.04
C ASN A 59 11.65 -5.79 15.88
N ASN A 60 10.82 -6.61 15.24
CA ASN A 60 10.59 -7.94 15.76
C ASN A 60 11.86 -8.77 15.51
N ILE A 61 12.68 -8.96 16.56
CA ILE A 61 13.99 -9.63 16.54
C ILE A 61 13.90 -11.08 15.98
N LYS A 62 12.70 -11.65 15.84
CA LYS A 62 12.49 -13.04 15.41
C LYS A 62 12.48 -13.26 13.88
N HIS A 63 12.24 -12.23 13.06
CA HIS A 63 12.18 -12.38 11.61
C HIS A 63 12.89 -11.22 10.90
N PRO A 64 14.20 -11.36 10.57
CA PRO A 64 14.95 -10.28 9.93
C PRO A 64 14.54 -10.02 8.48
N LEU A 65 13.76 -10.92 7.87
CA LEU A 65 13.30 -10.85 6.49
C LEU A 65 11.83 -11.28 6.40
N PHE A 66 11.12 -10.63 5.49
CA PHE A 66 9.79 -10.97 5.03
C PHE A 66 9.79 -12.19 4.11
N TYR A 67 8.77 -13.02 4.24
CA TYR A 67 8.45 -14.11 3.34
C TYR A 67 7.11 -13.88 2.65
N VAL A 68 6.85 -14.61 1.55
CA VAL A 68 5.55 -14.62 0.87
C VAL A 68 5.13 -16.07 0.61
N HIS A 69 3.93 -16.43 1.05
CA HIS A 69 3.24 -17.66 0.68
C HIS A 69 2.32 -17.38 -0.51
N GLU A 70 2.83 -17.58 -1.72
CA GLU A 70 2.13 -17.22 -2.96
C GLU A 70 0.76 -17.89 -3.13
N SER A 71 0.55 -19.09 -2.55
CA SER A 71 -0.74 -19.80 -2.58
C SER A 71 -1.84 -19.09 -1.80
N ASP A 72 -1.45 -18.25 -0.84
CA ASP A 72 -2.37 -17.64 0.12
C ASP A 72 -2.73 -16.21 -0.29
N MET A 73 -2.07 -15.69 -1.34
CA MET A 73 -2.32 -14.40 -1.93
C MET A 73 -3.67 -14.37 -2.64
N ARG A 74 -4.54 -13.47 -2.20
CA ARG A 74 -5.87 -13.22 -2.75
C ARG A 74 -6.05 -11.72 -2.92
N CYS A 75 -6.60 -11.30 -4.06
CA CYS A 75 -6.86 -9.91 -4.33
C CYS A 75 -8.31 -9.67 -4.74
N ILE A 76 -8.76 -8.44 -4.50
CA ILE A 76 -10.02 -7.91 -5.04
C ILE A 76 -9.71 -6.64 -5.83
N GLU A 77 -10.36 -6.47 -6.98
CA GLU A 77 -10.28 -5.25 -7.76
C GLU A 77 -10.91 -4.09 -6.98
N CYS A 78 -10.33 -2.90 -7.10
CA CYS A 78 -10.78 -1.68 -6.44
C CYS A 78 -11.07 -0.60 -7.48
N ASP A 79 -12.25 0.01 -7.38
CA ASP A 79 -12.56 1.20 -8.16
C ASP A 79 -11.64 2.37 -7.76
N ALA A 80 -11.10 3.09 -8.73
CA ALA A 80 -10.20 4.21 -8.49
C ALA A 80 -10.89 5.35 -7.71
N GLY A 81 -12.17 5.61 -7.98
CA GLY A 81 -12.96 6.60 -7.25
C GLY A 81 -13.08 6.23 -5.77
N ALA A 82 -13.40 4.97 -5.48
CA ALA A 82 -13.45 4.44 -4.11
C ALA A 82 -12.07 4.42 -3.44
N PHE A 83 -11.01 4.09 -4.18
CA PHE A 83 -9.64 4.02 -3.66
C PHE A 83 -9.13 5.39 -3.18
N PHE A 84 -9.40 6.46 -3.94
CA PHE A 84 -9.03 7.83 -3.57
C PHE A 84 -10.09 8.55 -2.74
N TYR A 85 -11.14 7.87 -2.28
CA TYR A 85 -12.23 8.51 -1.54
C TYR A 85 -11.80 8.91 -0.12
N GLU A 86 -11.99 10.18 0.21
CA GLU A 86 -11.50 10.81 1.44
C GLU A 86 -12.62 10.93 2.48
N ASP A 87 -13.06 9.80 3.04
CA ASP A 87 -14.08 9.75 4.09
C ASP A 87 -13.64 8.91 5.30
N ASN A 88 -13.91 9.47 6.49
CA ASN A 88 -13.61 8.92 7.81
C ASN A 88 -14.54 7.76 8.21
N ARG A 89 -15.48 7.34 7.36
CA ARG A 89 -16.30 6.14 7.59
C ARG A 89 -15.52 4.82 7.56
N GLY A 90 -14.20 4.86 7.39
CA GLY A 90 -13.28 3.71 7.33
C GLY A 90 -13.27 2.78 8.55
N ARG A 91 -14.01 3.08 9.62
CA ARG A 91 -14.43 2.08 10.60
C ARG A 91 -15.96 1.97 10.55
N PHE A 92 -16.49 0.90 9.96
CA PHE A 92 -17.91 0.60 10.06
C PHE A 92 -18.31 0.51 11.54
N ASN A 93 -19.33 1.28 11.92
CA ASN A 93 -19.85 1.32 13.28
C ASN A 93 -20.18 -0.10 13.77
N LYS A 94 -19.76 -0.39 15.01
CA LYS A 94 -20.18 -1.56 15.80
C LYS A 94 -21.70 -1.59 15.84
N GLY A 95 -22.32 -2.51 15.11
CA GLY A 95 -23.77 -2.64 15.07
C GLY A 95 -24.27 -3.63 14.00
N VAL A 96 -24.43 -4.89 14.42
CA VAL A 96 -25.32 -5.89 13.81
C VAL A 96 -25.00 -6.34 12.38
N SER A 97 -24.02 -7.22 12.22
CA SER A 97 -24.19 -8.57 11.68
C SER A 97 -22.82 -9.23 11.49
N GLU A 98 -22.68 -10.44 12.01
CA GLU A 98 -21.47 -11.24 11.93
C GLU A 98 -21.31 -11.80 10.51
N THR A 99 -20.50 -11.12 9.69
CA THR A 99 -19.60 -11.79 8.77
C THR A 99 -18.19 -11.20 8.95
N PRO A 100 -17.17 -12.03 9.22
CA PRO A 100 -15.81 -11.59 9.51
C PRO A 100 -15.01 -11.23 8.24
N GLU A 101 -15.62 -10.53 7.28
CA GLU A 101 -14.87 -9.65 6.38
C GLU A 101 -14.45 -8.44 7.22
N LYS A 102 -13.49 -8.67 8.10
CA LYS A 102 -12.87 -7.67 8.97
C LYS A 102 -12.55 -6.43 8.14
N MET A 103 -13.25 -5.33 8.45
CA MET A 103 -12.84 -3.93 8.31
C MET A 103 -11.53 -3.75 7.52
N LYS A 104 -11.59 -3.81 6.19
CA LYS A 104 -10.41 -3.47 5.38
C LYS A 104 -10.16 -1.98 5.54
N MET A 105 -9.00 -1.65 6.10
CA MET A 105 -8.49 -0.30 6.16
C MET A 105 -8.49 0.26 4.73
N ASN A 106 -9.17 1.37 4.49
CA ASN A 106 -9.11 2.05 3.19
C ASN A 106 -7.87 2.94 3.15
N TYR A 107 -7.46 3.36 1.94
CA TYR A 107 -6.22 4.11 1.78
C TYR A 107 -6.24 5.47 2.52
N TRP A 108 -7.39 6.14 2.57
CA TRP A 108 -7.54 7.36 3.37
C TRP A 108 -7.35 7.11 4.88
N LEU A 109 -7.90 6.03 5.44
CA LEU A 109 -7.72 5.66 6.84
C LEU A 109 -6.27 5.24 7.11
N ALA A 110 -5.66 4.52 6.17
CA ALA A 110 -4.24 4.15 6.23
C ALA A 110 -3.34 5.39 6.29
N PHE A 111 -3.70 6.42 5.51
CA PHE A 111 -3.00 7.69 5.51
C PHE A 111 -3.27 8.50 6.78
N SER A 112 -4.54 8.79 7.10
CA SER A 112 -4.94 9.79 8.10
C SER A 112 -5.08 9.26 9.53
N GLY A 113 -5.24 7.95 9.69
CA GLY A 113 -5.55 7.30 10.96
C GLY A 113 -4.45 6.47 11.64
N PRO A 114 -3.13 6.63 11.38
CA PRO A 114 -2.13 5.98 12.22
C PRO A 114 -2.24 6.39 13.72
N PRO A 115 -1.77 5.54 14.64
CA PRO A 115 -2.10 5.61 16.08
C PRO A 115 -1.68 6.88 16.81
N TYR A 116 -0.53 7.43 16.44
CA TYR A 116 0.04 8.62 17.08
C TYR A 116 -0.39 9.92 16.41
N GLY A 117 -1.31 9.82 15.44
CA GLY A 117 -1.62 10.91 14.53
C GLY A 117 -0.44 11.23 13.63
N ILE A 118 -0.72 11.92 12.55
CA ILE A 118 0.29 12.43 11.62
C ILE A 118 0.01 13.91 11.38
N PRO A 119 1.04 14.73 11.09
CA PRO A 119 0.84 16.15 10.85
C PRO A 119 0.26 16.47 9.45
N TYR A 120 -0.09 15.46 8.66
CA TYR A 120 -0.51 15.65 7.26
C TYR A 120 -2.02 15.78 7.12
N SER A 121 -2.39 16.72 6.25
CA SER A 121 -3.77 17.09 5.98
C SER A 121 -4.38 16.26 4.85
N LYS A 122 -5.67 16.46 4.63
CA LYS A 122 -6.39 15.97 3.45
C LYS A 122 -5.78 16.51 2.15
N GLU A 123 -5.34 17.76 2.15
CA GLU A 123 -4.65 18.38 1.02
C GLU A 123 -3.32 17.70 0.72
N ASP A 124 -2.63 17.19 1.75
CA ASP A 124 -1.37 16.46 1.56
C ASP A 124 -1.59 15.07 0.96
N PHE A 125 -2.64 14.36 1.39
CA PHE A 125 -3.08 13.14 0.74
C PHE A 125 -3.32 13.37 -0.77
N ARG A 126 -4.01 14.46 -1.12
CA ARG A 126 -4.24 14.83 -2.53
C ARG A 126 -2.93 15.10 -3.26
N LYS A 127 -2.01 15.87 -2.69
CA LYS A 127 -0.71 16.20 -3.31
C LYS A 127 0.14 14.95 -3.58
N ILE A 128 0.23 14.03 -2.62
CA ILE A 128 0.95 12.76 -2.78
C ILE A 128 0.34 11.97 -3.93
N ASN A 129 -0.98 11.82 -3.92
CA ASN A 129 -1.70 11.07 -4.93
C ASN A 129 -1.64 11.72 -6.32
N ASP A 130 -1.69 13.04 -6.42
CA ASP A 130 -1.54 13.76 -7.69
C ASP A 130 -0.11 13.66 -8.24
N SER A 131 0.89 13.55 -7.36
CA SER A 131 2.28 13.32 -7.76
C SER A 131 2.51 11.92 -8.32
N LEU A 132 1.84 10.90 -7.76
CA LEU A 132 1.93 9.51 -8.24
C LEU A 132 1.02 9.24 -9.43
N PHE A 133 -0.20 9.77 -9.37
CA PHE A 133 -1.33 9.45 -10.21
C PHE A 133 -2.07 10.74 -10.62
N PRO A 134 -1.53 11.49 -11.61
CA PRO A 134 -2.16 12.72 -12.06
C PRO A 134 -3.61 12.48 -12.47
N ILE A 135 -4.53 13.36 -12.06
CA ILE A 135 -5.99 13.20 -12.23
C ILE A 135 -6.38 12.76 -13.65
N LEU A 136 -5.73 13.32 -14.67
CA LEU A 136 -5.99 13.02 -16.09
C LEU A 136 -5.81 11.53 -16.44
N PHE A 137 -4.94 10.82 -15.73
CA PHE A 137 -4.56 9.41 -15.99
C PHE A 137 -5.16 8.43 -14.99
N ARG A 138 -5.91 8.89 -13.96
CA ARG A 138 -6.46 8.01 -12.93
C ARG A 138 -7.46 6.97 -13.46
N LYS A 139 -8.10 7.25 -14.59
CA LYS A 139 -9.01 6.31 -15.30
C LYS A 139 -8.28 5.11 -15.90
N ASP A 140 -6.96 5.22 -16.10
CA ASP A 140 -6.13 4.18 -16.72
C ASP A 140 -5.38 3.35 -15.67
N LEU A 141 -5.75 3.52 -14.38
CA LEU A 141 -5.22 2.73 -13.28
C LEU A 141 -6.00 1.42 -13.15
N GLU A 142 -5.26 0.35 -12.88
CA GLU A 142 -5.84 -0.91 -12.41
C GLU A 142 -5.37 -1.11 -10.97
N ILE A 143 -6.30 -1.34 -10.03
CA ILE A 143 -6.00 -1.33 -8.60
C ILE A 143 -6.52 -2.61 -7.97
N PHE A 144 -5.66 -3.28 -7.23
CA PHE A 144 -6.01 -4.45 -6.43
C PHE A 144 -5.68 -4.23 -4.96
N SER A 145 -6.61 -4.62 -4.08
CA SER A 145 -6.39 -4.76 -2.64
C SER A 145 -6.13 -6.23 -2.30
N TRP A 146 -5.07 -6.48 -1.56
CA TRP A 146 -4.64 -7.82 -1.18
C TRP A 146 -5.11 -8.18 0.24
N ASN A 147 -5.24 -9.48 0.53
CA ASN A 147 -5.33 -9.96 1.91
C ASN A 147 -3.97 -9.82 2.62
N ASP A 148 -3.91 -10.14 3.90
CA ASP A 148 -2.72 -9.93 4.74
C ASP A 148 -2.18 -11.23 5.36
N ASP A 149 -2.70 -12.40 4.93
CA ASP A 149 -2.36 -13.71 5.51
C ASP A 149 -1.10 -14.34 4.89
N PHE A 150 -0.62 -13.81 3.76
CA PHE A 150 0.41 -14.45 2.96
C PHE A 150 1.84 -14.05 3.33
N SER A 151 2.04 -13.10 4.26
CA SER A 151 3.36 -12.57 4.60
C SER A 151 3.42 -12.12 6.06
N ASN A 152 4.57 -12.30 6.70
CA ASN A 152 4.90 -11.67 7.97
C ASN A 152 5.18 -10.16 7.86
N TYR A 153 5.16 -9.58 6.65
CA TYR A 153 5.12 -8.12 6.48
C TYR A 153 3.99 -7.47 7.29
N PHE A 154 2.89 -8.21 7.46
CA PHE A 154 1.66 -7.73 8.05
C PHE A 154 1.60 -7.85 9.59
N ASP A 155 2.57 -8.54 10.21
CA ASP A 155 2.47 -8.95 11.62
C ASP A 155 2.39 -7.74 12.56
N ASP A 156 3.24 -6.72 12.36
CA ASP A 156 3.26 -5.55 13.24
C ASP A 156 1.94 -4.76 13.13
N GLY A 157 1.44 -4.53 11.90
CA GLY A 157 0.16 -3.84 11.69
C GLY A 157 -1.03 -4.61 12.27
N LYS A 158 -1.03 -5.95 12.20
CA LYS A 158 -2.08 -6.82 12.77
C LYS A 158 -2.18 -6.67 14.28
N GLU A 159 -1.06 -6.49 14.96
CA GLU A 159 -1.00 -6.31 16.42
C GLU A 159 -1.43 -4.91 16.87
N TRP A 160 -1.44 -3.92 15.96
CA TRP A 160 -1.61 -2.53 16.33
C TRP A 160 -2.87 -1.88 15.77
N TRP A 161 -2.86 -1.43 14.51
CA TRP A 161 -3.89 -0.52 13.96
C TRP A 161 -4.57 -1.03 12.69
N GLY A 162 -4.14 -2.20 12.24
CA GLY A 162 -4.64 -2.88 11.06
C GLY A 162 -3.61 -2.93 9.95
N THR A 163 -4.04 -3.53 8.85
CA THR A 163 -3.19 -3.83 7.71
C THR A 163 -3.90 -3.49 6.41
N ALA A 164 -3.11 -3.09 5.43
CA ALA A 164 -3.55 -3.05 4.06
C ALA A 164 -2.36 -3.18 3.10
N LEU A 165 -2.64 -3.70 1.92
CA LEU A 165 -1.70 -3.66 0.81
C LEU A 165 -2.48 -3.45 -0.48
N TRP A 166 -2.00 -2.51 -1.27
CA TRP A 166 -2.51 -2.24 -2.61
C TRP A 166 -1.41 -2.33 -3.63
N SER A 167 -1.79 -2.83 -4.80
CA SER A 167 -0.97 -2.76 -6.00
C SER A 167 -1.74 -1.96 -7.05
N ILE A 168 -1.12 -0.91 -7.55
CA ILE A 168 -1.67 -0.03 -8.57
C ILE A 168 -0.81 -0.19 -9.81
N TYR A 169 -1.41 -0.56 -10.93
CA TYR A 169 -0.75 -0.54 -12.23
C TYR A 169 -1.17 0.71 -12.99
N ASP A 170 -0.19 1.55 -13.32
CA ASP A 170 -0.36 2.73 -14.14
C ASP A 170 -0.05 2.36 -15.61
N LYS A 171 -1.09 2.19 -16.42
CA LYS A 171 -0.98 1.83 -17.85
C LYS A 171 -0.30 2.92 -18.67
N TRP A 172 -0.40 4.18 -18.24
CA TRP A 172 0.21 5.32 -18.94
C TRP A 172 1.72 5.36 -18.73
N MET A 173 2.16 5.12 -17.49
CA MET A 173 3.59 5.13 -17.14
C MET A 173 4.26 3.75 -17.22
N ASN A 174 3.50 2.69 -17.49
CA ASN A 174 3.96 1.30 -17.54
C ASN A 174 4.75 0.92 -16.27
N ARG A 175 4.15 1.20 -15.11
CA ARG A 175 4.78 1.01 -13.80
C ARG A 175 3.79 0.52 -12.76
N PHE A 176 4.31 -0.16 -11.74
CA PHE A 176 3.57 -0.46 -10.53
C PHE A 176 3.88 0.53 -9.42
N VAL A 177 2.87 0.80 -8.61
CA VAL A 177 3.01 1.44 -7.30
C VAL A 177 2.39 0.49 -6.28
N ILE A 178 3.21 0.00 -5.36
CA ILE A 178 2.77 -0.81 -4.22
C ILE A 178 2.69 0.10 -3.01
N ILE A 179 1.56 0.07 -2.32
CA ILE A 179 1.32 0.84 -1.10
C ILE A 179 0.99 -0.13 0.02
N GLY A 180 1.83 -0.18 1.05
CA GLY A 180 1.68 -1.04 2.22
C GLY A 180 1.40 -0.23 3.48
N ALA A 181 0.46 -0.72 4.28
CA ALA A 181 0.16 -0.22 5.61
C ALA A 181 0.36 -1.38 6.59
N SER A 182 1.53 -1.42 7.24
CA SER A 182 1.80 -2.34 8.36
C SER A 182 2.85 -1.82 9.34
N LEU A 183 3.35 -0.61 9.12
CA LEU A 183 4.36 -0.01 10.00
C LEU A 183 3.75 0.31 11.37
N THR A 184 4.51 0.03 12.41
CA THR A 184 4.28 0.47 13.79
C THR A 184 5.47 1.36 14.15
N ASP A 185 5.19 2.50 14.79
CA ASP A 185 6.13 3.56 15.23
C ASP A 185 7.61 3.17 15.38
#